data_AF-A0A8J6I0B3-F1
#
_entry.id   AF-A0A8J6I0B3-F1
#
_cell.length_a   1.000
_cell.length_b   1.000
_cell.length_c   1.000
_cell.angle_alpha   90.00
_cell.angle_beta   90.00
_cell.angle_gamma   90.00
#
_symmetry.space_group_name_H-M   'P 1'
#
loop_
_entity.id
_entity.type
_entity.pdbx_description
1 polymer ?
#
loop_
_entity_poly.entity_id
_entity_poly.type
_entity_poly.pdbx_seq_one_letter_code
_entity_poly.pdbx_strand_id
1 'polypeptide(L)'
;MAKKHPGFYLVLLIIIQILLVFSLHLLARGAAPPGEPLTFSGRFTLVDGDGNGIPDHLGYFLPLPASRPDVVWVCGELQAMIDQQWRTIDYTARSFTQTSGEAALYFYGGELRRLRVNGPFRILIEIRGVNLHASGVGGVSAVYHYDQFEAADAVLTNQGPFSTAQIKKVIYTWASENGIQLGPLQTVTFAFDRWRFDFGGVDGGYGKRVWYAPTGEINWTIQ
;
A
#
# COMPACT_ATOMS: atom_id res chain seq x y z
N MET A 1 -61.51 30.67 0.97
CA MET A 1 -60.12 30.91 1.44
C MET A 1 -59.75 29.80 2.42
N ALA A 2 -58.94 28.83 2.01
CA ALA A 2 -58.48 27.75 2.90
C ALA A 2 -57.30 28.27 3.76
N LYS A 3 -57.46 28.26 5.08
CA LYS A 3 -56.37 28.59 6.02
C LYS A 3 -55.28 27.51 5.88
N LYS A 4 -54.13 27.87 5.32
CA LYS A 4 -52.94 27.02 5.29
C LYS A 4 -52.47 26.83 6.73
N HIS A 5 -52.46 25.59 7.22
CA HIS A 5 -51.95 25.24 8.54
C HIS A 5 -50.42 25.09 8.47
N PRO A 6 -49.64 26.08 8.94
CA PRO A 6 -48.17 26.06 8.80
C PRO A 6 -47.53 24.87 9.51
N GLY A 7 -48.14 24.37 10.59
CA GLY A 7 -47.68 23.17 11.29
C GLY A 7 -47.77 21.88 10.46
N PHE A 8 -48.75 21.77 9.56
CA PHE A 8 -48.90 20.58 8.71
C PHE A 8 -47.76 20.48 7.70
N TYR A 9 -47.34 21.60 7.12
CA TYR A 9 -46.20 21.65 6.19
C TYR A 9 -44.87 21.34 6.90
N LEU A 10 -44.71 21.79 8.14
CA LEU A 10 -43.53 21.49 8.95
C LEU A 10 -43.43 19.99 9.25
N VAL A 11 -44.53 19.37 9.67
CA VAL A 11 -44.59 17.93 9.95
C VAL A 11 -44.35 17.11 8.68
N LEU A 12 -44.92 17.52 7.55
CA LEU A 12 -44.69 16.87 6.26
C LEU A 12 -43.21 16.94 5.85
N LEU A 13 -42.56 18.10 6.02
CA LEU A 13 -41.13 18.28 5.75
C LEU A 13 -40.25 17.37 6.62
N ILE A 14 -40.57 17.25 7.91
CA ILE A 14 -39.85 16.37 8.83
C ILE A 14 -40.00 14.90 8.40
N ILE A 15 -41.21 14.47 8.04
CA ILE A 15 -41.47 13.11 7.56
C ILE A 15 -40.69 12.83 6.26
N ILE A 16 -40.67 13.78 5.31
CA ILE A 16 -39.91 13.64 4.07
C ILE A 16 -38.41 13.52 4.35
N GLN A 17 -37.85 14.34 5.24
CA GLN A 17 -36.42 14.27 5.57
C GLN A 17 -36.06 12.94 6.25
N ILE A 18 -36.91 12.44 7.15
CA ILE A 18 -36.73 11.13 7.78
C ILE A 18 -36.75 10.05 6.70
N LEU A 19 -37.77 10.02 5.84
CA LEU A 19 -37.89 9.04 4.75
C LEU A 19 -36.70 9.12 3.77
N LEU A 20 -36.19 10.32 3.49
CA LEU A 20 -35.02 10.53 2.64
C LEU A 20 -33.75 9.93 3.27
N VAL A 21 -33.51 10.16 4.56
CA VAL A 21 -32.35 9.60 5.29
C VAL A 21 -32.39 8.07 5.31
N PHE A 22 -33.58 7.49 5.52
CA PHE A 22 -33.77 6.03 5.52
C PHE A 22 -33.73 5.41 4.12
N SER A 23 -34.18 6.11 3.07
CA SER A 23 -34.08 5.62 1.69
C SER A 23 -32.67 5.72 1.11
N LEU A 24 -31.85 6.68 1.57
CA LEU A 24 -30.41 6.72 1.26
C LEU A 24 -29.67 5.50 1.82
N HIS A 25 -30.07 4.96 2.98
CA HIS A 25 -29.50 3.73 3.53
C HIS A 25 -29.90 2.48 2.72
N LEU A 26 -31.01 2.50 1.99
CA LEU A 26 -31.44 1.43 1.09
C LEU A 26 -30.73 1.48 -0.28
N LEU A 27 -30.22 2.64 -0.67
CA LEU A 27 -29.36 2.83 -1.87
C LEU A 27 -27.87 2.63 -1.59
N ALA A 28 -27.46 2.66 -0.32
CA ALA A 28 -26.16 2.16 0.08
C ALA A 28 -26.17 0.64 -0.20
N ARG A 29 -25.59 0.24 -1.33
CA ARG A 29 -25.25 -1.15 -1.61
C ARG A 29 -24.37 -1.63 -0.45
N GLY A 30 -24.99 -2.31 0.50
CA GLY A 30 -24.29 -3.02 1.56
C GLY A 30 -23.23 -3.89 0.91
N ALA A 31 -22.02 -3.83 1.44
CA ALA A 31 -20.97 -4.78 1.09
C ALA A 31 -21.58 -6.18 1.19
N ALA A 32 -21.47 -6.96 0.11
CA ALA A 32 -21.84 -8.37 0.15
C ALA A 32 -21.14 -8.99 1.38
N PRO A 33 -21.82 -9.86 2.15
CA PRO A 33 -21.19 -10.54 3.27
C PRO A 33 -19.87 -11.14 2.77
N PRO A 34 -18.77 -11.04 3.55
CA PRO A 34 -17.52 -11.64 3.13
C PRO A 34 -17.81 -13.11 2.85
N GLY A 35 -17.65 -13.51 1.59
CA GLY A 35 -17.62 -14.93 1.23
C GLY A 35 -16.55 -15.63 2.05
N GLU A 36 -16.59 -16.95 2.11
CA GLU A 36 -15.53 -17.69 2.80
C GLU A 36 -14.15 -17.19 2.35
N PRO A 37 -13.22 -16.95 3.29
CA PRO A 37 -11.92 -16.37 2.97
C PRO A 37 -11.24 -17.28 1.94
N LEU A 38 -10.99 -16.72 0.75
CA LEU A 38 -10.33 -17.46 -0.30
C LEU A 38 -8.92 -17.81 0.17
N THR A 39 -8.49 -19.03 -0.12
CA THR A 39 -7.08 -19.39 0.05
C THR A 39 -6.43 -19.30 -1.31
N PHE A 40 -5.34 -18.54 -1.42
CA PHE A 40 -4.56 -18.47 -2.65
C PHE A 40 -3.33 -19.36 -2.54
N SER A 41 -2.98 -20.03 -3.65
CA SER A 41 -1.82 -20.93 -3.72
C SER A 41 -0.56 -20.20 -4.20
N GLY A 42 -0.16 -19.13 -3.52
CA GLY A 42 1.09 -18.44 -3.83
C GLY A 42 2.28 -18.96 -3.01
N ARG A 43 3.47 -18.42 -3.28
CA ARG A 43 4.71 -18.78 -2.59
C ARG A 43 5.57 -17.58 -2.26
N PHE A 44 6.28 -17.66 -1.14
CA PHE A 44 7.31 -16.70 -0.77
C PHE A 44 8.69 -17.15 -1.27
N THR A 45 9.49 -16.19 -1.70
CA THR A 45 10.87 -16.39 -2.16
C THR A 45 11.73 -15.20 -1.73
N LEU A 46 12.97 -15.45 -1.33
CA LEU A 46 13.96 -14.40 -1.14
C LEU A 46 14.48 -13.95 -2.50
N VAL A 47 14.47 -12.64 -2.76
CA VAL A 47 14.83 -12.06 -4.05
C VAL A 47 16.04 -11.16 -3.84
N ASP A 48 16.99 -11.28 -4.77
CA ASP A 48 18.17 -10.44 -4.91
C ASP A 48 17.98 -9.61 -6.19
N GLY A 49 17.51 -8.37 -6.01
CA GLY A 49 17.11 -7.45 -7.06
C GLY A 49 18.28 -6.68 -7.67
N ASP A 50 19.38 -6.51 -6.93
CA ASP A 50 20.60 -5.86 -7.43
C ASP A 50 21.68 -6.84 -7.92
N GLY A 51 21.53 -8.13 -7.62
CA GLY A 51 22.38 -9.22 -8.12
C GLY A 51 23.68 -9.40 -7.35
N ASN A 52 23.79 -8.90 -6.12
CA ASN A 52 25.02 -8.95 -5.31
C ASN A 52 25.18 -10.24 -4.47
N GLY A 53 24.18 -11.12 -4.49
CA GLY A 53 24.16 -12.39 -3.77
C GLY A 53 23.55 -12.33 -2.36
N ILE A 54 23.09 -11.17 -1.91
CA ILE A 54 22.37 -10.98 -0.64
C ILE A 54 20.91 -10.61 -0.96
N PRO A 55 19.92 -11.30 -0.37
CA PRO A 55 18.53 -10.93 -0.58
C PRO A 55 18.23 -9.49 -0.13
N ASP A 56 17.58 -8.73 -0.99
CA ASP A 56 17.17 -7.35 -0.75
C ASP A 56 15.64 -7.19 -0.76
N HIS A 57 14.89 -8.24 -1.14
CA HIS A 57 13.43 -8.26 -1.11
C HIS A 57 12.87 -9.61 -0.65
N LEU A 58 11.68 -9.55 -0.03
CA LEU A 58 10.80 -10.70 0.10
C LEU A 58 9.80 -10.67 -1.06
N GLY A 59 9.91 -11.63 -1.98
CA GLY A 59 8.99 -11.80 -3.08
C GLY A 59 7.82 -12.71 -2.71
N TYR A 60 6.62 -12.37 -3.16
CA TYR A 60 5.46 -13.25 -3.15
C TYR A 60 4.93 -13.44 -4.58
N PHE A 61 4.79 -14.71 -4.96
CA PHE A 61 4.50 -15.14 -6.32
C PHE A 61 3.17 -15.88 -6.35
N LEU A 62 2.18 -15.29 -7.02
CA LEU A 62 0.82 -15.77 -7.09
C LEU A 62 0.47 -16.22 -8.51
N PRO A 63 0.22 -17.51 -8.74
CA PRO A 63 -0.34 -17.98 -10.00
C PRO A 63 -1.71 -17.33 -10.24
N LEU A 64 -1.84 -16.59 -11.34
CA LEU A 64 -3.11 -15.98 -11.70
C LEU A 64 -3.86 -16.85 -12.72
N PRO A 65 -5.20 -17.02 -12.59
CA PRO A 65 -5.98 -17.85 -13.50
C PRO A 65 -5.93 -17.34 -14.94
N ALA A 66 -5.98 -18.26 -15.90
CA ALA A 66 -5.91 -17.96 -17.33
C ALA A 66 -7.19 -17.28 -17.86
N SER A 67 -8.33 -17.48 -17.20
CA SER A 67 -9.58 -16.77 -17.47
C SER A 67 -9.73 -15.66 -16.43
N ARG A 68 -9.37 -14.44 -16.81
CA ARG A 68 -9.50 -13.23 -15.99
C ARG A 68 -9.74 -12.01 -16.87
N PRO A 69 -10.22 -10.88 -16.30
CA PRO A 69 -10.26 -9.60 -17.02
C PRO A 69 -8.88 -9.19 -17.53
N ASP A 70 -8.84 -8.37 -18.59
CA ASP A 70 -7.61 -7.91 -19.23
C ASP A 70 -6.66 -7.18 -18.29
N VAL A 71 -7.20 -6.46 -17.31
CA VAL A 71 -6.42 -5.78 -16.27
C VAL A 71 -6.94 -6.17 -14.90
N VAL A 72 -6.05 -6.70 -14.08
CA VAL A 72 -6.31 -6.97 -12.67
C VAL A 72 -5.25 -6.30 -11.80
N TRP A 73 -5.69 -5.75 -10.67
CA TRP A 73 -4.82 -5.29 -9.61
C TRP A 73 -4.70 -6.39 -8.58
N VAL A 74 -3.46 -6.74 -8.24
CA VAL A 74 -3.16 -7.65 -7.14
C VAL A 74 -2.50 -6.82 -6.05
N CYS A 75 -3.12 -6.82 -4.89
CA CYS A 75 -2.69 -6.14 -3.68
C CYS A 75 -2.25 -7.19 -2.67
N GLY A 76 -1.13 -6.94 -2.01
CA GLY A 76 -0.59 -7.78 -0.95
C GLY A 76 -0.36 -6.96 0.30
N GLU A 77 -1.01 -7.35 1.39
CA GLU A 77 -0.73 -6.85 2.73
C GLU A 77 0.18 -7.83 3.45
N LEU A 78 1.42 -7.42 3.72
CA LEU A 78 2.37 -8.23 4.45
C LEU A 78 2.19 -8.01 5.95
N GLN A 79 2.11 -9.11 6.68
CA GLN A 79 1.91 -9.13 8.12
C GLN A 79 2.99 -9.97 8.80
N ALA A 80 3.37 -9.57 10.01
CA ALA A 80 4.21 -10.35 10.89
C ALA A 80 3.55 -10.54 12.26
N MET A 81 3.98 -11.57 12.98
CA MET A 81 3.53 -11.83 14.35
C MET A 81 4.29 -10.92 15.31
N ILE A 82 3.60 -9.91 15.87
CA ILE A 82 4.14 -8.96 16.84
C ILE A 82 3.21 -8.95 18.05
N ASP A 83 3.74 -9.18 19.25
CA ASP A 83 2.96 -9.31 20.49
C ASP A 83 1.81 -10.34 20.37
N GLN A 84 2.10 -11.50 19.76
CA GLN A 84 1.12 -12.58 19.50
C GLN A 84 -0.05 -12.18 18.59
N GLN A 85 0.07 -11.06 17.88
CA GLN A 85 -0.92 -10.61 16.91
C GLN A 85 -0.29 -10.42 15.54
N TRP A 86 -1.04 -10.82 14.51
CA TRP A 86 -0.67 -10.48 13.14
C TRP A 86 -0.89 -8.99 12.92
N ARG A 87 0.19 -8.27 12.63
CA ARG A 87 0.17 -6.84 12.34
C ARG A 87 0.71 -6.57 10.95
N THR A 88 0.03 -5.69 10.23
CA THR A 88 0.51 -5.14 8.96
C THR A 88 1.84 -4.46 9.15
N ILE A 89 2.82 -4.83 8.33
CA ILE A 89 4.15 -4.21 8.32
C ILE A 89 4.46 -3.55 6.98
N ASP A 90 3.82 -4.01 5.90
CA ASP A 90 4.00 -3.44 4.57
C ASP A 90 2.78 -3.73 3.68
N TYR A 91 2.68 -3.00 2.58
CA TYR A 91 1.64 -3.16 1.57
C TYR A 91 2.22 -2.85 0.19
N THR A 92 1.86 -3.67 -0.80
CA THR A 92 2.18 -3.39 -2.20
C THR A 92 1.01 -3.74 -3.11
N ALA A 93 0.83 -2.97 -4.18
CA ALA A 93 -0.19 -3.23 -5.20
C ALA A 93 0.39 -3.06 -6.61
N ARG A 94 0.07 -4.02 -7.47
CA ARG A 94 0.54 -4.02 -8.86
C ARG A 94 -0.58 -4.39 -9.82
N SER A 95 -0.62 -3.69 -10.96
CA SER A 95 -1.49 -4.04 -12.08
C SER A 95 -0.83 -5.09 -12.96
N PHE A 96 -1.63 -6.04 -13.42
CA PHE A 96 -1.24 -7.12 -14.32
C PHE A 96 -2.16 -7.09 -15.53
N THR A 97 -1.56 -6.85 -16.69
CA THR A 97 -2.25 -6.74 -17.99
C THR A 97 -2.09 -8.02 -18.84
N GLN A 98 -1.23 -8.94 -18.42
CA GLN A 98 -1.04 -10.21 -19.10
C GLN A 98 -2.20 -11.16 -18.74
N THR A 99 -2.68 -11.93 -19.72
CA THR A 99 -3.82 -12.86 -19.58
C THR A 99 -3.46 -14.17 -18.90
N SER A 100 -2.17 -14.48 -18.77
CA SER A 100 -1.65 -15.63 -18.02
C SER A 100 -0.31 -15.29 -17.40
N GLY A 101 0.09 -16.05 -16.38
CA GLY A 101 1.36 -15.86 -15.69
C GLY A 101 1.20 -15.68 -14.18
N GLU A 102 2.32 -15.35 -13.57
CA GLU A 102 2.46 -15.23 -12.12
C GLU A 102 2.55 -13.77 -11.72
N ALA A 103 1.71 -13.35 -10.79
CA ALA A 103 1.82 -12.05 -10.15
C ALA A 103 2.96 -12.07 -9.15
N ALA A 104 3.94 -11.20 -9.34
CA ALA A 104 5.03 -10.99 -8.40
C ALA A 104 4.80 -9.68 -7.64
N LEU A 105 4.71 -9.80 -6.32
CA LEU A 105 4.69 -8.72 -5.34
C LEU A 105 6.03 -8.72 -4.60
N TYR A 106 6.63 -7.55 -4.37
CA TYR A 106 7.92 -7.43 -3.72
C TYR A 106 7.78 -6.52 -2.50
N PHE A 107 8.31 -6.98 -1.37
CA PHE A 107 8.41 -6.23 -0.13
C PHE A 107 9.88 -5.93 0.14
N TYR A 108 10.20 -4.66 0.40
CA TYR A 108 11.59 -4.21 0.49
C TYR A 108 12.26 -4.74 1.77
N GLY A 109 13.31 -5.53 1.61
CA GLY A 109 14.05 -6.19 2.69
C GLY A 109 14.73 -5.19 3.62
N GLY A 110 15.16 -4.04 3.11
CA GLY A 110 15.74 -2.97 3.93
C GLY A 110 14.77 -2.46 5.01
N GLU A 111 13.46 -2.46 4.72
CA GLU A 111 12.45 -2.10 5.72
C GLU A 111 12.26 -3.18 6.78
N LEU A 112 12.25 -4.46 6.37
CA LEU A 112 12.21 -5.60 7.31
C LEU A 112 13.42 -5.57 8.26
N ARG A 113 14.62 -5.32 7.71
CA ARG A 113 15.87 -5.15 8.46
C ARG A 113 15.78 -4.00 9.45
N ARG A 114 15.31 -2.83 9.00
CA ARG A 114 15.18 -1.62 9.84
C ARG A 114 14.19 -1.81 10.99
N LEU A 115 13.06 -2.44 10.73
CA LEU A 115 12.03 -2.75 11.73
C LEU A 115 12.46 -3.89 12.68
N ARG A 116 13.51 -4.65 12.32
CA ARG A 116 13.98 -5.84 13.06
C ARG A 116 12.90 -6.90 13.23
N VAL A 117 12.08 -7.08 12.20
CA VAL A 117 10.95 -8.02 12.23
C VAL A 117 11.36 -9.32 11.58
N ASN A 118 11.29 -10.41 12.35
CA ASN A 118 11.47 -11.76 11.84
C ASN A 118 10.13 -12.32 11.33
N GLY A 119 10.21 -13.26 10.39
CA GLY A 119 9.10 -14.12 10.01
C GLY A 119 8.76 -15.15 11.11
N PRO A 120 7.76 -16.00 10.86
CA PRO A 120 7.09 -16.19 9.59
C PRO A 120 6.18 -15.01 9.23
N PHE A 121 6.15 -14.66 7.95
CA PHE A 121 5.29 -13.61 7.42
C PHE A 121 4.00 -14.20 6.88
N ARG A 122 2.88 -13.52 7.10
CA ARG A 122 1.59 -13.85 6.50
C ARG A 122 1.28 -12.80 5.43
N ILE A 123 0.67 -13.21 4.33
CA ILE A 123 0.18 -12.27 3.33
C ILE A 123 -1.34 -12.39 3.17
N LEU A 124 -2.01 -11.25 3.17
CA LEU A 124 -3.39 -11.13 2.72
C LEU A 124 -3.37 -10.62 1.28
N ILE A 125 -4.14 -11.27 0.42
CA ILE A 125 -4.22 -10.96 -1.00
C ILE A 125 -5.60 -10.40 -1.30
N GLU A 126 -5.61 -9.34 -2.08
CA GLU A 126 -6.82 -8.81 -2.70
C GLU A 126 -6.59 -8.66 -4.20
N ILE A 127 -7.49 -9.23 -5.01
CA ILE A 127 -7.50 -9.11 -6.47
C ILE A 127 -8.72 -8.30 -6.87
N ARG A 128 -8.49 -7.21 -7.60
CA ARG A 128 -9.53 -6.30 -8.10
C ARG A 128 -9.47 -6.19 -9.62
N GLY A 129 -10.62 -6.20 -10.27
CA GLY A 129 -10.75 -5.99 -11.71
C GLY A 129 -12.20 -5.65 -12.08
N VAL A 130 -12.48 -5.48 -13.36
CA VAL A 130 -13.86 -5.25 -13.83
C VAL A 130 -14.72 -6.47 -13.46
N ASN A 131 -15.70 -6.27 -12.58
CA ASN A 131 -16.55 -7.34 -12.02
C ASN A 131 -15.78 -8.47 -11.30
N LEU A 132 -14.54 -8.21 -10.88
CA LEU A 132 -13.72 -9.15 -10.13
C LEU A 132 -13.34 -8.52 -8.80
N HIS A 133 -13.72 -9.18 -7.71
CA HIS A 133 -13.23 -8.89 -6.37
C HIS A 133 -13.04 -10.22 -5.64
N ALA A 134 -11.81 -10.52 -5.28
CA ALA A 134 -11.45 -11.70 -4.52
C ALA A 134 -10.46 -11.30 -3.42
N SER A 135 -10.71 -11.71 -2.18
CA SER A 135 -9.81 -11.42 -1.07
C SER A 135 -9.68 -12.62 -0.16
N GLY A 136 -8.52 -12.74 0.50
CA GLY A 136 -8.21 -13.93 1.27
C GLY A 136 -6.75 -14.05 1.69
N VAL A 137 -6.41 -15.16 2.33
CA VAL A 137 -5.05 -15.42 2.82
C VAL A 137 -4.23 -16.05 1.70
N GLY A 138 -3.08 -15.45 1.38
CA GLY A 138 -2.15 -15.97 0.38
C GLY A 138 -1.15 -16.99 0.92
N GLY A 139 -1.04 -17.10 2.24
CA GLY A 139 -0.24 -18.12 2.91
C GLY A 139 0.67 -17.51 3.96
N VAL A 140 1.55 -18.37 4.48
CA VAL A 140 2.55 -18.03 5.49
C VAL A 140 3.92 -18.48 4.99
N SER A 141 4.92 -17.63 5.13
CA SER A 141 6.30 -17.91 4.71
C SER A 141 7.00 -18.89 5.64
N ALA A 142 8.17 -19.37 5.23
CA ALA A 142 9.15 -19.91 6.16
C ALA A 142 9.60 -18.83 7.17
N VAL A 143 10.32 -19.25 8.21
CA VAL A 143 10.94 -18.31 9.15
C VAL A 143 12.16 -17.68 8.48
N TYR A 144 12.10 -16.37 8.24
CA TYR A 144 13.23 -15.56 7.77
C TYR A 144 13.63 -14.58 8.85
N HIS A 145 14.92 -14.33 8.98
CA HIS A 145 15.43 -13.35 9.95
C HIS A 145 15.68 -12.00 9.28
N TYR A 146 15.44 -10.92 10.02
CA TYR A 146 15.56 -9.56 9.47
C TYR A 146 16.98 -9.23 8.98
N ASP A 147 18.00 -9.89 9.52
CA ASP A 147 19.41 -9.67 9.22
C ASP A 147 19.88 -10.40 7.95
N GLN A 148 19.06 -11.31 7.42
CA GLN A 148 19.25 -11.97 6.12
C GLN A 148 19.01 -11.01 4.95
N PHE A 149 18.26 -9.93 5.19
CA PHE A 149 17.98 -8.91 4.19
C PHE A 149 19.00 -7.79 4.28
N GLU A 150 19.41 -7.25 3.14
CA GLU A 150 20.14 -5.99 3.10
C GLU A 150 19.22 -4.80 2.78
N ALA A 151 19.76 -3.60 3.00
CA ALA A 151 19.13 -2.35 2.56
C ALA A 151 19.80 -1.90 1.25
N ALA A 152 19.41 -2.54 0.14
CA ALA A 152 19.95 -2.24 -1.19
C ALA A 152 19.49 -0.88 -1.71
N ASP A 153 20.26 -0.29 -2.62
CA ASP A 153 19.83 0.93 -3.34
C ASP A 153 18.70 0.63 -4.34
N ALA A 154 18.70 -0.58 -4.91
CA ALA A 154 17.67 -1.06 -5.83
C ALA A 154 16.38 -1.41 -5.07
N VAL A 155 15.26 -0.88 -5.54
CA VAL A 155 13.92 -1.17 -5.01
C VAL A 155 13.03 -1.67 -6.14
N LEU A 156 12.49 -2.88 -6.01
CA LEU A 156 11.55 -3.47 -6.95
C LEU A 156 10.13 -2.94 -6.69
N THR A 157 9.71 -1.94 -7.45
CA THR A 157 8.38 -1.32 -7.30
C THR A 157 7.36 -1.91 -8.29
N ASN A 158 6.10 -1.52 -8.14
CA ASN A 158 5.05 -1.86 -9.09
C ASN A 158 5.24 -1.26 -10.50
N GLN A 159 6.00 -0.17 -10.65
CA GLN A 159 6.35 0.46 -11.92
C GLN A 159 7.69 -0.03 -12.48
N GLY A 160 8.36 -0.97 -11.81
CA GLY A 160 9.68 -1.49 -12.16
C GLY A 160 10.75 -1.20 -11.11
N PRO A 161 12.01 -1.58 -11.38
CA PRO A 161 13.12 -1.31 -10.48
C PRO A 161 13.49 0.18 -10.49
N PHE A 162 13.72 0.76 -9.32
CA PHE A 162 14.22 2.12 -9.15
C PHE A 162 15.41 2.15 -8.18
N SER A 163 16.30 3.12 -8.36
CA SER A 163 17.38 3.40 -7.42
C SER A 163 16.97 4.48 -6.42
N THR A 164 17.16 4.20 -5.13
CA THR A 164 16.92 5.17 -4.06
C THR A 164 17.80 6.40 -4.22
N ALA A 165 19.05 6.25 -4.68
CA ALA A 165 19.95 7.35 -5.00
C ALA A 165 19.45 8.22 -6.16
N GLN A 166 18.80 7.64 -7.17
CA GLN A 166 18.16 8.39 -8.24
C GLN A 166 16.96 9.19 -7.72
N ILE A 167 16.08 8.56 -6.93
CA ILE A 167 14.93 9.25 -6.33
C ILE A 167 15.38 10.39 -5.40
N LYS A 168 16.45 10.18 -4.63
CA LYS A 168 17.08 11.23 -3.81
C LYS A 168 17.46 12.45 -4.65
N LYS A 169 18.07 12.25 -5.83
CA LYS A 169 18.42 13.36 -6.75
C LYS A 169 17.17 14.10 -7.22
N VAL A 170 16.11 13.37 -7.60
CA VAL A 170 14.83 13.97 -8.01
C VAL A 170 14.25 14.85 -6.90
N ILE A 171 14.28 14.38 -5.64
CA ILE A 171 13.79 15.15 -4.49
C ILE A 171 14.62 16.43 -4.27
N TYR A 172 15.95 16.37 -4.39
CA TYR A 172 16.78 17.59 -4.26
C TYR A 172 16.49 18.59 -5.37
N THR A 173 16.36 18.13 -6.62
CA THR A 173 16.00 19.00 -7.75
C THR A 173 14.64 19.65 -7.53
N TRP A 174 13.61 18.85 -7.23
CA TRP A 174 12.26 19.33 -6.93
C TRP A 174 12.27 20.35 -5.77
N ALA A 175 12.98 20.08 -4.69
CA ALA A 175 13.04 20.97 -3.55
C ALA A 175 13.69 22.32 -3.91
N SER A 176 14.79 22.28 -4.68
CA SER A 176 15.43 23.49 -5.18
C SER A 176 14.50 24.32 -6.08
N GLU A 177 13.78 23.67 -7.00
CA GLU A 177 12.82 24.33 -7.91
C GLU A 177 11.65 24.97 -7.17
N ASN A 178 11.28 24.42 -6.01
CA ASN A 178 10.17 24.90 -5.17
C ASN A 178 10.63 25.79 -4.00
N GLY A 179 11.91 26.15 -3.92
CA GLY A 179 12.46 26.98 -2.84
C GLY A 179 12.40 26.31 -1.45
N ILE A 180 12.34 24.99 -1.40
CA ILE A 180 12.29 24.19 -0.18
C ILE A 180 13.72 23.87 0.26
N GLN A 181 14.13 24.39 1.41
CA GLN A 181 15.42 24.04 2.01
C GLN A 181 15.33 22.67 2.70
N LEU A 182 16.08 21.69 2.18
CA LEU A 182 16.26 20.40 2.81
C LEU A 182 17.56 20.41 3.62
N GLY A 183 17.50 20.01 4.89
CA GLY A 183 18.69 19.81 5.70
C GLY A 183 19.40 18.48 5.41
N PRO A 184 20.27 18.01 6.32
CA PRO A 184 20.95 16.74 6.14
C PRO A 184 19.94 15.58 6.13
N LEU A 185 20.07 14.68 5.15
CA LEU A 185 19.26 13.47 5.09
C LEU A 185 19.60 12.55 6.27
N GLN A 186 18.60 12.19 7.08
CA GLN A 186 18.76 11.36 8.27
C GLN A 186 18.33 9.92 8.04
N THR A 187 17.23 9.70 7.33
CA THR A 187 16.68 8.35 7.13
C THR A 187 15.99 8.25 5.78
N VAL A 188 16.12 7.08 5.16
CA VAL A 188 15.35 6.68 3.98
C VAL A 188 14.70 5.34 4.25
N THR A 189 13.42 5.22 3.92
CA THR A 189 12.69 3.95 3.97
C THR A 189 11.87 3.77 2.70
N PHE A 190 11.57 2.53 2.33
CA PHE A 190 10.57 2.22 1.32
C PHE A 190 9.58 1.22 1.90
N ALA A 191 8.32 1.63 1.98
CA ALA A 191 7.21 0.83 2.49
C ALA A 191 5.90 1.41 1.95
N PHE A 192 4.85 0.60 1.85
CA PHE A 192 3.54 1.03 1.36
C PHE A 192 3.63 1.66 -0.05
N ASP A 193 4.44 1.05 -0.92
CA ASP A 193 4.78 1.51 -2.28
C ASP A 193 5.28 2.97 -2.36
N ARG A 194 5.93 3.49 -1.31
CA ARG A 194 6.44 4.86 -1.27
C ARG A 194 7.79 4.94 -0.58
N TRP A 195 8.67 5.77 -1.12
CA TRP A 195 9.84 6.21 -0.37
C TRP A 195 9.43 7.26 0.65
N ARG A 196 10.06 7.22 1.82
CA ARG A 196 10.05 8.29 2.82
C ARG A 196 11.48 8.74 3.06
N PHE A 197 11.73 10.03 2.85
CA PHE A 197 13.00 10.69 3.15
C PHE A 197 12.78 11.66 4.31
N ASP A 198 13.48 11.39 5.42
CA ASP A 198 13.46 12.24 6.61
C ASP A 198 14.74 13.10 6.63
N PHE A 199 14.57 14.42 6.58
CA PHE A 199 15.64 15.41 6.59
C PHE A 199 15.63 16.18 7.91
N GLY A 200 16.83 16.43 8.45
CA GLY A 200 17.00 17.32 9.60
C GLY A 200 16.69 18.78 9.27
N GLY A 201 16.61 19.60 10.32
CA GLY A 201 16.47 21.05 10.19
C GLY A 201 17.72 21.74 9.64
N VAL A 202 17.53 22.94 9.08
CA VAL A 202 18.60 23.86 8.69
C VAL A 202 18.61 25.01 9.70
N ASP A 203 19.77 25.34 10.27
CA ASP A 203 19.99 26.49 11.16
C ASP A 203 18.97 26.65 12.30
N GLY A 204 18.61 25.54 12.97
CA GLY A 204 17.64 25.53 14.06
C GLY A 204 16.17 25.53 13.63
N GLY A 205 15.90 25.48 12.33
CA GLY A 205 14.56 25.26 11.77
C GLY A 205 14.08 23.81 11.90
N TYR A 206 12.82 23.58 11.54
CA TYR A 206 12.21 22.25 11.57
C TYR A 206 12.70 21.34 10.44
N GLY A 207 12.77 20.04 10.74
CA GLY A 207 13.05 18.99 9.76
C GLY A 207 11.93 18.87 8.72
N LYS A 208 12.20 18.13 7.66
CA LYS A 208 11.22 17.87 6.59
C LYS A 208 11.11 16.39 6.32
N ARG A 209 9.89 15.91 6.17
CA ARG A 209 9.60 14.57 5.67
C ARG A 209 9.05 14.68 4.26
N VAL A 210 9.66 13.97 3.32
CA VAL A 210 9.23 13.91 1.93
C VAL A 210 8.83 12.48 1.60
N TRP A 211 7.67 12.30 0.97
CA TRP A 211 7.23 11.05 0.39
C TRP A 211 7.30 11.14 -1.13
N TYR A 212 7.81 10.07 -1.75
CA TYR A 212 7.87 9.92 -3.21
C TYR A 212 7.19 8.62 -3.59
N ALA A 213 6.22 8.67 -4.50
CA ALA A 213 5.60 7.47 -5.08
C ALA A 213 6.28 7.10 -6.41
N PRO A 214 6.37 5.81 -6.78
CA PRO A 214 6.91 5.37 -8.08
C PRO A 214 6.23 6.00 -9.31
N THR A 215 5.03 6.56 -9.15
CA THR A 215 4.31 7.33 -10.18
C THR A 215 4.86 8.74 -10.41
N GLY A 216 5.82 9.19 -9.59
CA GLY A 216 6.40 10.53 -9.62
C GLY A 216 5.73 11.54 -8.68
N GLU A 217 4.68 11.13 -7.94
CA GLU A 217 4.01 12.00 -6.96
C GLU A 217 4.95 12.31 -5.78
N ILE A 218 5.08 13.60 -5.44
CA ILE A 218 5.88 14.08 -4.31
C ILE A 218 4.98 14.81 -3.31
N ASN A 219 4.99 14.38 -2.05
CA ASN A 219 4.32 15.04 -0.94
C ASN A 219 5.31 15.34 0.17
N TRP A 220 5.09 16.36 0.98
CA TRP A 220 5.99 16.65 2.10
C TRP A 220 5.28 17.30 3.28
N THR A 221 5.91 17.22 4.46
CA THR A 221 5.47 17.90 5.67
C THR A 221 6.66 18.34 6.54
N ILE A 222 6.38 19.20 7.51
CA ILE A 222 7.33 19.63 8.54
C ILE A 222 7.33 18.58 9.68
N GLN A 223 8.51 18.29 10.23
CA GLN A 223 8.69 17.42 11.39
C GLN A 223 8.74 18.19 12.71
#